data_AF-A0A349LHB7-F1
#
_entry.id   AF-A0A349LHB7-F1
#
_cell.length_a   1.000
_cell.length_b   1.000
_cell.length_c   1.000
_cell.angle_alpha   90.00
_cell.angle_beta   90.00
_cell.angle_gamma   90.00
#
_symmetry.space_group_name_H-M   'P 1'
#
loop_
_entity.id
_entity.type
_entity.pdbx_description
1 polymer ?
#
loop_
_entity_poly.entity_id
_entity_poly.type
_entity_poly.pdbx_seq_one_letter_code
_entity_poly.pdbx_strand_id
1 'polypeptide(L)'
;AEEWGLLGSDYFVHNPTVSQSGLVANFSLDMPFLFHPLRDIVPYGAEHSSMGESVAQAAAHMGIAIGPDPIPEQVLFIRSDHYSFIQQGIPALFIKSGFETGDQRDGGEINTAFRQESYHTPFDDMSQAFDFGAGADHARVNFLTGYVIAQEENRPTWNAGDFFGGLFAGS
;
A
#
# COMPACT_ATOMS: atom_id res chain seq x y z
N ALA A 1 13.97 11.99 -1.20
CA ALA A 1 14.92 10.89 -0.91
C ALA A 1 14.37 9.55 -1.38
N GLU A 2 13.05 9.31 -1.25
CA GLU A 2 12.33 8.28 -2.03
C GLU A 2 12.47 8.54 -3.55
N GLU A 3 12.14 9.75 -4.03
CA GLU A 3 12.29 10.15 -5.45
C GLU A 3 13.75 10.16 -5.97
N TRP A 4 14.73 9.97 -5.08
CA TRP A 4 16.15 9.86 -5.42
C TRP A 4 16.69 8.43 -5.25
N GLY A 5 15.80 7.42 -5.14
CA GLY A 5 16.15 6.00 -5.12
C GLY A 5 16.07 5.33 -3.74
N LEU A 6 15.00 5.60 -2.97
CA LEU A 6 14.69 4.88 -1.72
C LEU A 6 15.79 4.96 -0.62
N LEU A 7 16.68 5.95 -0.69
CA LEU A 7 17.86 6.02 0.18
C LEU A 7 17.52 6.12 1.68
N GLY A 8 16.33 6.63 2.00
CA GLY A 8 15.84 6.76 3.37
C GLY A 8 15.34 5.43 3.94
N SER A 9 14.49 4.72 3.21
CA SER A 9 13.97 3.41 3.62
C SER A 9 15.08 2.36 3.68
N ASP A 10 16.00 2.39 2.71
CA ASP A 10 17.17 1.52 2.69
C ASP A 10 18.09 1.77 3.91
N TYR A 11 18.38 3.03 4.23
CA TYR A 11 19.18 3.34 5.41
C TYR A 11 18.48 2.88 6.70
N PHE A 12 17.17 3.15 6.83
CA PHE A 12 16.41 2.79 8.02
C PHE A 12 16.36 1.29 8.25
N VAL A 13 16.09 0.49 7.21
CA VAL A 13 15.96 -0.96 7.37
C VAL A 13 17.29 -1.63 7.74
N HIS A 14 18.42 -1.01 7.39
CA HIS A 14 19.76 -1.43 7.83
C HIS A 14 20.19 -0.85 9.18
N ASN A 15 19.53 0.21 9.66
CA ASN A 15 19.86 0.92 10.91
C ASN A 15 18.58 1.24 11.72
N PRO A 16 17.76 0.23 12.07
CA PRO A 16 16.49 0.51 12.73
C PRO A 16 16.70 1.05 14.15
N THR A 17 15.74 1.84 14.61
CA THR A 17 15.70 2.34 16.00
C THR A 17 15.25 1.28 17.01
N VAL A 18 14.83 0.11 16.53
CA VAL A 18 14.45 -1.09 17.28
C VAL A 18 15.34 -2.26 16.86
N SER A 19 15.33 -3.38 17.59
CA SER A 19 16.04 -4.59 17.14
C SER A 19 15.51 -5.03 15.77
N GLN A 20 16.39 -5.49 14.87
CA GLN A 20 16.00 -5.98 13.53
C GLN A 20 14.87 -7.01 13.60
N SER A 21 14.96 -7.95 14.55
CA SER A 21 13.94 -8.98 14.79
C SER A 21 12.61 -8.44 15.35
N GLY A 22 12.54 -7.15 15.66
CA GLY A 22 11.33 -6.43 16.06
C GLY A 22 10.56 -5.83 14.89
N LEU A 23 11.18 -5.73 13.70
CA LEU A 23 10.49 -5.34 12.46
C LEU A 23 9.88 -6.59 11.83
N VAL A 24 8.56 -6.71 11.91
CA VAL A 24 7.83 -7.92 11.47
C VAL A 24 6.92 -7.68 10.27
N ALA A 25 6.62 -6.42 9.97
CA ALA A 25 5.86 -6.00 8.80
C ALA A 25 6.14 -4.53 8.47
N ASN A 26 5.94 -4.15 7.22
CA ASN A 26 5.96 -2.77 6.75
C ASN A 26 4.61 -2.37 6.14
N PHE A 27 4.16 -1.15 6.41
CA PHE A 27 3.01 -0.54 5.76
C PHE A 27 3.47 0.75 5.07
N SER A 28 3.44 0.75 3.75
CA SER A 28 3.67 1.96 2.97
C SER A 28 2.33 2.64 2.70
N LEU A 29 2.27 3.94 3.03
CA LEU A 29 1.21 4.83 2.63
C LEU A 29 1.84 5.91 1.75
N ASP A 30 1.56 5.85 0.46
CA ASP A 30 2.03 6.81 -0.52
C ASP A 30 0.94 7.05 -1.57
N MET A 31 0.76 8.33 -1.94
CA MET A 31 -0.25 8.84 -2.86
C MET A 31 -1.63 8.16 -2.72
N PRO A 32 -2.34 8.32 -1.58
CA PRO A 32 -3.74 7.89 -1.55
C PRO A 32 -4.50 8.69 -2.61
N PHE A 33 -5.28 8.01 -3.45
CA PHE A 33 -5.95 8.65 -4.57
C PHE A 33 -7.31 9.18 -4.12
N LEU A 34 -7.42 10.50 -3.96
CA LEU A 34 -8.52 11.15 -3.25
C LEU A 34 -9.51 11.87 -4.19
N PHE A 35 -9.81 11.34 -5.37
CA PHE A 35 -10.64 12.05 -6.36
C PHE A 35 -12.07 11.48 -6.52
N HIS A 36 -12.37 10.41 -5.78
CA HIS A 36 -13.69 9.81 -5.67
C HIS A 36 -13.83 9.09 -4.32
N PRO A 37 -15.06 8.76 -3.88
CA PRO A 37 -15.26 7.97 -2.68
C PRO A 37 -14.48 6.65 -2.74
N LEU A 38 -13.92 6.23 -1.60
CA LEU A 38 -13.19 4.98 -1.50
C LEU A 38 -14.16 3.79 -1.48
N ARG A 39 -14.35 3.16 -2.64
CA ARG A 39 -15.24 1.97 -2.79
C ARG A 39 -14.47 0.67 -2.82
N ASP A 40 -13.28 0.70 -3.40
CA ASP A 40 -12.36 -0.41 -3.45
C ASP A 40 -10.92 0.02 -3.12
N ILE A 41 -10.12 -0.93 -2.69
CA ILE A 41 -8.67 -0.79 -2.52
C ILE A 41 -7.92 -1.84 -3.32
N VAL A 42 -6.67 -1.54 -3.62
CA VAL A 42 -5.69 -2.46 -4.20
C VAL A 42 -4.53 -2.59 -3.20
N PRO A 43 -4.52 -3.66 -2.36
CA PRO A 43 -3.49 -3.86 -1.36
C PRO A 43 -2.32 -4.66 -1.91
N TYR A 44 -1.41 -4.00 -2.62
CA TYR A 44 -0.20 -4.62 -3.14
C TYR A 44 0.59 -5.30 -2.00
N GLY A 45 0.96 -6.57 -2.17
CA GLY A 45 1.66 -7.35 -1.15
C GLY A 45 0.77 -8.30 -0.36
N ALA A 46 -0.55 -8.12 -0.42
CA ALA A 46 -1.52 -8.98 0.28
C ALA A 46 -1.46 -10.43 -0.19
N GLU A 47 -1.18 -10.66 -1.47
CA GLU A 47 -1.05 -11.97 -2.09
C GLU A 47 0.24 -12.72 -1.68
N HIS A 48 1.23 -11.99 -1.15
CA HIS A 48 2.56 -12.52 -0.83
C HIS A 48 2.71 -12.97 0.62
N SER A 49 1.82 -12.55 1.52
CA SER A 49 1.95 -12.80 2.97
C SER A 49 0.62 -13.05 3.66
N SER A 50 0.68 -13.52 4.92
CA SER A 50 -0.49 -13.71 5.77
C SER A 50 -1.27 -12.41 6.02
N MET A 51 -0.64 -11.25 5.82
CA MET A 51 -1.27 -9.94 6.00
C MET A 51 -2.42 -9.68 5.03
N GLY A 52 -2.54 -10.46 3.94
CA GLY A 52 -3.69 -10.39 3.06
C GLY A 52 -5.01 -10.68 3.79
N GLU A 53 -5.00 -11.60 4.78
CA GLU A 53 -6.17 -11.87 5.61
C GLU A 53 -6.53 -10.66 6.49
N SER A 54 -5.52 -9.99 7.05
CA SER A 54 -5.72 -8.83 7.92
C SER A 54 -6.28 -7.63 7.15
N VAL A 55 -5.81 -7.40 5.92
CA VAL A 55 -6.39 -6.38 5.02
C VAL A 55 -7.83 -6.72 4.65
N ALA A 56 -8.11 -7.99 4.32
CA ALA A 56 -9.45 -8.43 3.98
C ALA A 56 -10.43 -8.21 5.14
N GLN A 57 -10.01 -8.47 6.38
CA GLN A 57 -10.82 -8.19 7.58
C GLN A 57 -11.09 -6.69 7.75
N ALA A 58 -10.07 -5.83 7.60
CA ALA A 58 -10.20 -4.38 7.71
C ALA A 58 -11.13 -3.79 6.63
N ALA A 59 -10.95 -4.22 5.38
CA ALA A 59 -11.77 -3.80 4.24
C ALA A 59 -13.24 -4.23 4.43
N ALA A 60 -13.48 -5.49 4.84
CA ALA A 60 -14.82 -6.00 5.12
C ALA A 60 -15.51 -5.24 6.27
N HIS A 61 -14.77 -4.90 7.33
CA HIS A 61 -15.29 -4.08 8.44
C HIS A 61 -15.75 -2.70 7.97
N MET A 62 -15.06 -2.11 7.01
CA MET A 62 -15.41 -0.81 6.42
C MET A 62 -16.43 -0.89 5.28
N GLY A 63 -16.75 -2.09 4.79
CA GLY A 63 -17.60 -2.25 3.61
C GLY A 63 -16.93 -1.78 2.32
N ILE A 64 -15.60 -1.87 2.24
CA ILE A 64 -14.77 -1.52 1.09
C ILE A 64 -14.39 -2.82 0.37
N ALA A 65 -14.48 -2.83 -0.96
CA ALA A 65 -14.07 -3.97 -1.78
C ALA A 65 -12.54 -4.06 -1.91
N ILE A 66 -12.04 -5.24 -2.25
CA ILE A 66 -10.66 -5.40 -2.72
C ILE A 66 -10.72 -5.66 -4.22
N GLY A 67 -10.24 -4.70 -4.99
CA GLY A 67 -10.20 -4.74 -6.45
C GLY A 67 -8.96 -5.45 -6.98
N PRO A 68 -8.97 -5.90 -8.24
CA PRO A 68 -7.76 -6.35 -8.91
C PRO A 68 -6.80 -5.17 -9.13
N ASP A 69 -5.52 -5.45 -9.30
CA ASP A 69 -4.56 -4.43 -9.76
C ASP A 69 -4.97 -3.94 -11.15
N PRO A 70 -5.32 -2.64 -11.31
CA PRO A 70 -5.79 -2.12 -12.59
C PRO A 70 -4.65 -1.85 -13.58
N ILE A 71 -3.40 -1.87 -13.12
CA ILE A 71 -2.20 -1.54 -13.90
C ILE A 71 -1.04 -2.52 -13.64
N PRO A 72 -1.26 -3.84 -13.81
CA PRO A 72 -0.30 -4.88 -13.45
C PRO A 72 1.03 -4.77 -14.20
N GLU A 73 1.02 -4.21 -15.41
CA GLU A 73 2.23 -3.95 -16.20
C GLU A 73 3.20 -2.97 -15.54
N GLN A 74 2.73 -2.18 -14.57
CA GLN A 74 3.57 -1.25 -13.81
C GLN A 74 4.31 -1.92 -12.66
N VAL A 75 3.95 -3.14 -12.24
CA VAL A 75 4.64 -3.90 -11.19
C VAL A 75 4.90 -3.02 -9.94
N LEU A 76 3.85 -2.35 -9.45
CA LEU A 76 3.98 -1.29 -8.45
C LEU A 76 4.58 -1.75 -7.11
N PHE A 77 4.44 -3.04 -6.78
CA PHE A 77 4.91 -3.62 -5.52
C PHE A 77 6.44 -3.65 -5.33
N ILE A 78 7.23 -3.28 -6.35
CA ILE A 78 8.69 -3.17 -6.25
C ILE A 78 9.20 -1.75 -6.52
N ARG A 79 8.30 -0.75 -6.51
CA ARG A 79 8.60 0.62 -6.99
C ARG A 79 8.55 1.72 -5.92
N SER A 80 8.36 1.39 -4.64
CA SER A 80 8.37 2.37 -3.55
C SER A 80 9.07 1.78 -2.31
N ASP A 81 9.14 2.57 -1.24
CA ASP A 81 9.95 2.35 -0.04
C ASP A 81 9.77 0.98 0.63
N HIS A 82 8.59 0.34 0.49
CA HIS A 82 8.34 -1.01 0.99
C HIS A 82 9.32 -2.04 0.42
N TYR A 83 9.85 -1.83 -0.79
CA TYR A 83 10.77 -2.77 -1.40
C TYR A 83 12.06 -2.94 -0.60
N SER A 84 12.56 -1.89 0.06
CA SER A 84 13.72 -2.00 0.97
C SER A 84 13.46 -2.98 2.12
N PHE A 85 12.22 -3.04 2.63
CA PHE A 85 11.82 -3.97 3.67
C PHE A 85 11.69 -5.41 3.13
N ILE A 86 11.13 -5.56 1.93
CA ILE A 86 11.04 -6.85 1.25
C ILE A 86 12.43 -7.46 1.04
N GLN A 87 13.41 -6.66 0.63
CA GLN A 87 14.80 -7.10 0.45
C GLN A 87 15.47 -7.58 1.74
N GLN A 88 14.96 -7.17 2.91
CA GLN A 88 15.39 -7.63 4.23
C GLN A 88 14.51 -8.76 4.79
N GLY A 89 13.67 -9.36 3.93
CA GLY A 89 12.79 -10.47 4.30
C GLY A 89 11.56 -10.06 5.11
N ILE A 90 11.26 -8.77 5.22
CA ILE A 90 10.12 -8.26 5.98
C ILE A 90 8.91 -8.15 5.04
N PRO A 91 7.79 -8.87 5.32
CA PRO A 91 6.55 -8.72 4.56
C PRO A 91 6.07 -7.27 4.55
N ALA A 92 5.58 -6.80 3.40
CA ALA A 92 5.13 -5.42 3.25
C ALA A 92 3.78 -5.32 2.56
N LEU A 93 3.01 -4.30 2.93
CA LEU A 93 1.78 -3.89 2.28
C LEU A 93 1.90 -2.47 1.75
N PHE A 94 1.35 -2.26 0.56
CA PHE A 94 1.15 -0.94 -0.02
C PHE A 94 -0.30 -0.82 -0.47
N ILE A 95 -1.13 -0.20 0.35
CA ILE A 95 -2.56 -0.09 0.09
C ILE A 95 -2.82 1.16 -0.73
N LYS A 96 -3.35 0.99 -1.94
CA LYS A 96 -3.84 2.09 -2.79
C LYS A 96 -5.36 2.05 -2.92
N SER A 97 -5.93 3.18 -3.31
CA SER A 97 -7.32 3.23 -3.76
C SER A 97 -7.45 2.49 -5.09
N GLY A 98 -8.54 1.75 -5.25
CA GLY A 98 -8.92 1.22 -6.56
C GLY A 98 -9.65 2.24 -7.42
N PHE A 99 -10.31 1.77 -8.47
CA PHE A 99 -10.92 2.63 -9.50
C PHE A 99 -12.46 2.65 -9.45
N GLU A 100 -13.09 2.00 -8.47
CA GLU A 100 -14.53 2.08 -8.28
C GLU A 100 -14.92 3.46 -7.71
N THR A 101 -15.73 4.20 -8.47
CA THR A 101 -16.21 5.54 -8.08
C THR A 101 -17.55 5.49 -7.33
N GLY A 102 -18.30 4.40 -7.48
CA GLY A 102 -19.68 4.26 -6.98
C GLY A 102 -20.73 5.04 -7.77
N ASP A 103 -20.35 5.60 -8.93
CA ASP A 103 -21.25 6.25 -9.89
C ASP A 103 -20.84 5.92 -11.34
N GLN A 104 -21.26 6.72 -12.32
CA GLN A 104 -20.99 6.47 -13.74
C GLN A 104 -19.61 6.95 -14.21
N ARG A 105 -18.81 7.60 -13.35
CA ARG A 105 -17.47 8.07 -13.70
C ARG A 105 -16.49 6.90 -13.74
N ASP A 106 -15.56 6.96 -14.68
CA ASP A 106 -14.46 6.00 -14.81
C ASP A 106 -13.27 6.43 -13.94
N GLY A 107 -12.99 5.69 -12.86
CA GLY A 107 -11.88 5.99 -11.95
C GLY A 107 -10.50 5.88 -12.60
N GLY A 108 -10.36 5.02 -13.62
CA GLY A 108 -9.14 4.87 -14.40
C GLY A 108 -8.88 6.07 -15.30
N GLU A 109 -9.92 6.64 -15.91
CA GLU A 109 -9.81 7.91 -16.65
C GLU A 109 -9.45 9.07 -15.71
N ILE A 110 -10.08 9.16 -14.53
CA ILE A 110 -9.73 10.19 -13.53
C ILE A 110 -8.26 10.04 -13.10
N ASN A 111 -7.80 8.81 -12.83
CA ASN A 111 -6.42 8.54 -12.45
C ASN A 111 -5.45 8.93 -13.58
N THR A 112 -5.79 8.58 -14.81
CA THR A 112 -4.98 8.90 -15.99
C THR A 112 -4.86 10.41 -16.19
N ALA A 113 -5.98 11.14 -16.09
CA ALA A 113 -6.00 12.60 -16.21
C ALA A 113 -5.11 13.24 -15.13
N PHE A 114 -5.27 12.84 -13.86
CA PHE A 114 -4.43 13.33 -12.77
C PHE A 114 -2.93 13.07 -13.03
N ARG A 115 -2.57 11.86 -13.47
CA ARG A 115 -1.18 11.49 -13.76
C ARG A 115 -0.56 12.28 -14.91
N GLN A 116 -1.36 12.67 -15.90
CA GLN A 116 -0.88 13.38 -17.10
C GLN A 116 -0.81 14.88 -16.88
N GLU A 117 -1.76 15.45 -16.13
CA GLU A 117 -1.97 16.89 -16.07
C GLU A 117 -1.44 17.53 -14.79
N SER A 118 -1.41 16.77 -13.68
CA SER A 118 -1.16 17.34 -12.35
C SER A 118 0.04 16.72 -11.66
N TYR A 119 0.15 15.40 -11.65
CA TYR A 119 1.20 14.68 -10.91
C TYR A 119 2.62 15.10 -11.31
N HIS A 120 3.48 15.38 -10.33
CA HIS A 120 4.86 15.89 -10.53
C HIS A 120 4.94 17.21 -11.32
N THR A 121 3.89 18.02 -11.27
CA THR A 121 3.88 19.37 -11.85
C THR A 121 3.55 20.42 -10.77
N PRO A 122 3.72 21.71 -11.05
CA PRO A 122 3.27 22.77 -10.14
C PRO A 122 1.75 22.77 -9.87
N PHE A 123 0.96 22.00 -10.62
CA PHE A 123 -0.48 21.87 -10.42
C PHE A 123 -0.84 20.77 -9.40
N ASP A 124 0.15 20.05 -8.87
CA ASP A 124 -0.04 19.14 -7.74
C ASP A 124 -0.14 19.93 -6.43
N ASP A 125 -1.23 20.69 -6.27
CA ASP A 125 -1.47 21.56 -5.13
C ASP A 125 -2.86 21.34 -4.48
N MET A 126 -3.15 22.11 -3.43
CA MET A 126 -4.39 22.01 -2.64
C MET A 126 -5.65 22.56 -3.32
N SER A 127 -5.54 23.14 -4.52
CA SER A 127 -6.70 23.63 -5.28
C SER A 127 -7.45 22.52 -6.02
N GLN A 128 -6.86 21.32 -6.06
CA GLN A 128 -7.46 20.13 -6.65
C GLN A 128 -8.73 19.70 -5.91
N ALA A 129 -9.62 19.00 -6.62
CA ALA A 129 -10.91 18.55 -6.11
C ALA A 129 -10.78 17.30 -5.22
N PHE A 130 -10.01 17.41 -4.14
CA PHE A 130 -9.80 16.31 -3.20
C PHE A 130 -11.09 15.98 -2.42
N ASP A 131 -11.47 14.71 -2.45
CA ASP A 131 -12.42 14.08 -1.55
C ASP A 131 -11.69 13.73 -0.24
N PHE A 132 -11.73 14.65 0.72
CA PHE A 132 -11.16 14.41 2.05
C PHE A 132 -11.86 13.29 2.83
N GLY A 133 -13.10 12.95 2.48
CA GLY A 133 -13.79 11.79 3.02
C GLY A 133 -13.10 10.49 2.60
N ALA A 134 -12.79 10.38 1.30
CA ALA A 134 -12.00 9.27 0.77
C ALA A 134 -10.61 9.19 1.43
N GLY A 135 -9.98 10.34 1.69
CA GLY A 135 -8.70 10.40 2.41
C GLY A 135 -8.79 9.90 3.85
N ALA A 136 -9.86 10.27 4.56
CA ALA A 136 -10.11 9.79 5.91
C ALA A 136 -10.38 8.27 5.94
N ASP A 137 -11.14 7.75 4.97
CA ASP A 137 -11.40 6.32 4.85
C ASP A 137 -10.13 5.54 4.48
N HIS A 138 -9.28 6.09 3.62
CA HIS A 138 -7.98 5.48 3.29
C HIS A 138 -7.06 5.40 4.52
N ALA A 139 -6.99 6.47 5.31
CA ALA A 139 -6.26 6.46 6.57
C ALA A 139 -6.84 5.43 7.55
N ARG A 140 -8.18 5.31 7.61
CA ARG A 140 -8.87 4.37 8.49
C ARG A 140 -8.61 2.91 8.10
N VAL A 141 -8.63 2.55 6.81
CA VAL A 141 -8.37 1.16 6.40
C VAL A 141 -6.92 0.76 6.67
N ASN A 142 -5.97 1.68 6.47
CA ASN A 142 -4.56 1.45 6.82
C ASN A 142 -4.38 1.24 8.33
N PHE A 143 -4.98 2.12 9.15
CA PHE A 143 -4.97 1.97 10.60
C PHE A 143 -5.58 0.64 11.05
N LEU A 144 -6.77 0.29 10.55
CA LEU A 144 -7.46 -0.94 10.92
C LEU A 144 -6.66 -2.18 10.52
N THR A 145 -6.04 -2.17 9.34
CA THR A 145 -5.17 -3.26 8.90
C THR A 145 -4.01 -3.46 9.88
N GLY A 146 -3.29 -2.38 10.20
CA GLY A 146 -2.20 -2.43 11.18
C GLY A 146 -2.67 -2.84 12.57
N TYR A 147 -3.87 -2.41 12.97
CA TYR A 147 -4.48 -2.82 14.22
C TYR A 147 -4.79 -4.33 14.24
N VAL A 148 -5.40 -4.89 13.19
CA VAL A 148 -5.66 -6.35 13.12
C VAL A 148 -4.35 -7.13 13.26
N ILE A 149 -3.31 -6.74 12.52
CA ILE A 149 -2.00 -7.41 12.57
C ILE A 149 -1.37 -7.32 13.95
N ALA A 150 -1.47 -6.17 14.62
CA ALA A 150 -0.95 -6.00 15.97
C ALA A 150 -1.68 -6.84 17.03
N GLN A 151 -2.90 -7.29 16.73
CA GLN A 151 -3.70 -8.14 17.60
C GLN A 151 -3.53 -9.65 17.32
N GLU A 152 -2.84 -10.03 16.25
CA GLU A 152 -2.57 -11.44 15.92
C GLU A 152 -1.55 -12.05 16.90
N GLU A 153 -1.77 -13.33 17.26
CA GLU A 153 -0.83 -14.06 18.13
C GLU A 153 0.48 -14.38 17.38
N ASN A 154 0.37 -14.69 16.10
CA ASN A 154 1.49 -14.99 15.23
C ASN A 154 1.95 -13.72 14.51
N ARG A 155 3.26 -13.63 14.28
CA ARG A 155 3.82 -12.57 13.44
C ARG A 155 3.44 -12.79 11.98
N PRO A 156 3.34 -11.72 11.17
CA PRO A 156 3.20 -11.84 9.72
C PRO A 156 4.27 -12.75 9.11
N THR A 157 3.84 -13.60 8.18
CA THR A 157 4.73 -14.52 7.46
C THR A 157 4.50 -14.43 5.96
N TRP A 158 5.55 -14.70 5.18
CA TRP A 158 5.40 -14.98 3.76
C TRP A 158 4.53 -16.21 3.52
N ASN A 159 3.79 -16.21 2.42
CA ASN A 159 3.03 -17.38 2.00
C ASN A 159 3.97 -18.52 1.59
N ALA A 160 3.53 -19.77 1.77
CA ALA A 160 4.33 -20.92 1.41
C ALA A 160 4.62 -20.94 -0.11
N GLY A 161 5.90 -20.98 -0.48
CA GLY A 161 6.33 -20.96 -1.87
C GLY A 161 6.31 -19.57 -2.53
N ASP A 162 6.11 -18.50 -1.75
CA ASP A 162 6.18 -17.14 -2.25
C ASP A 162 7.57 -16.80 -2.82
N PHE A 163 7.60 -16.06 -3.93
CA PHE A 163 8.85 -15.69 -4.61
C PHE A 163 9.74 -14.80 -3.73
N PHE A 164 9.18 -13.76 -3.12
CA PHE A 164 9.94 -12.83 -2.29
C PHE A 164 10.36 -13.47 -0.97
N GLY A 165 9.46 -14.24 -0.36
CA GLY A 165 9.78 -15.04 0.82
C GLY A 165 10.93 -16.02 0.57
N GLY A 166 10.90 -16.75 -0.54
CA GLY A 166 11.98 -17.67 -0.92
C GLY A 166 13.31 -16.97 -1.23
N LEU A 167 13.27 -15.76 -1.78
CA LEU A 167 14.45 -15.00 -2.16
C LEU A 167 15.13 -14.28 -0.97
N PHE A 168 14.34 -13.74 -0.03
CA PHE A 168 14.84 -12.80 0.98
C PHE A 168 14.63 -13.23 2.44
N ALA A 169 13.70 -14.14 2.76
CA ALA A 169 13.41 -14.49 4.17
C ALA A 169 14.37 -15.52 4.77
N GLY A 170 15.18 -16.19 3.93
CA GLY A 170 16.12 -17.25 4.34
C GLY A 170 17.60 -16.85 4.37
N SER A 171 17.91 -15.58 4.06
CA SER A 171 19.28 -15.02 4.03
C SER A 171 19.66 -14.33 5.32
#